data_AF-A0A3C1UTH7-F1
#
_entry.id   AF-A0A3C1UTH7-F1
#
_cell.length_a   1.000
_cell.length_b   1.000
_cell.length_c   1.000
_cell.angle_alpha   90.00
_cell.angle_beta   90.00
_cell.angle_gamma   90.00
#
_symmetry.space_group_name_H-M   'P 1'
#
loop_
_entity.id
_entity.type
_entity.pdbx_description
1 polymer ?
#
loop_
_entity_poly.entity_id
_entity_poly.type
_entity_poly.pdbx_seq_one_letter_code
_entity_poly.pdbx_strand_id
1 'polypeptide(L)' 'VLIIEGAPEPEKNALTLEEAAAQVKALREAGLSVSDAAKQGAKETGYKKGELYRLALNEGGTPS' A
#
# COMPACT_ATOMS: atom_id res chain seq x y z
N VAL A 1 13.86 -27.09 -22.18
CA VAL A 1 13.41 -26.83 -20.79
C VAL A 1 13.28 -25.33 -20.65
N LEU A 2 12.05 -24.81 -20.56
CA LEU A 2 11.82 -23.38 -20.31
C LEU A 2 12.06 -23.12 -18.82
N ILE A 3 13.09 -22.34 -18.51
CA ILE A 3 13.36 -21.88 -17.14
C ILE A 3 12.57 -20.58 -17.00
N ILE A 4 11.48 -20.63 -16.23
CA ILE A 4 10.76 -19.43 -15.81
C ILE A 4 11.68 -18.71 -14.83
N GLU A 5 11.97 -17.44 -15.12
CA GLU A 5 12.74 -16.54 -14.28
C GLU A 5 12.28 -16.68 -12.82
N GLY A 6 13.23 -17.00 -11.93
CA GLY A 6 12.95 -17.14 -10.50
C GLY A 6 12.33 -15.85 -10.00
N ALA A 7 11.04 -15.93 -9.67
CA ALA A 7 10.32 -14.87 -8.98
C ALA A 7 11.10 -14.52 -7.70
N PRO A 8 11.34 -13.22 -7.43
CA PRO A 8 12.10 -12.82 -6.25
C PRO A 8 11.40 -13.31 -4.97
N GLU A 9 12.24 -13.69 -4.01
CA GLU A 9 11.94 -14.40 -2.77
C GLU A 9 10.60 -14.02 -2.11
N PRO A 10 9.82 -14.99 -1.62
CA PRO A 10 8.64 -14.69 -0.81
C PRO A 10 9.11 -14.26 0.58
N GLU A 11 9.50 -12.99 0.72
CA GLU A 11 9.71 -12.40 2.04
C GLU A 11 8.36 -12.22 2.75
N LYS A 12 7.99 -13.30 3.46
CA LYS A 12 7.21 -13.31 4.71
C LYS A 12 5.90 -12.53 4.70
N ASN A 13 4.79 -13.15 4.27
CA ASN A 13 3.41 -12.90 4.78
C ASN A 13 2.95 -11.44 4.98
N ALA A 14 3.66 -10.45 4.44
CA ALA A 14 3.30 -9.06 4.47
C ALA A 14 2.28 -8.91 3.36
N LEU A 15 1.12 -8.34 3.70
CA LEU A 15 0.16 -7.86 2.72
C LEU A 15 0.91 -7.21 1.56
N THR A 16 0.51 -7.50 0.33
CA THR A 16 1.16 -6.92 -0.83
C THR A 16 0.98 -5.40 -0.83
N LEU A 17 1.84 -4.68 -1.57
CA LEU A 17 1.74 -3.22 -1.69
C LEU A 17 0.35 -2.81 -2.21
N GLU A 18 -0.23 -3.61 -3.10
CA GLU A 18 -1.54 -3.41 -3.69
C GLU A 18 -2.66 -3.54 -2.64
N GLU A 19 -2.60 -4.57 -1.79
CA GLU A 19 -3.54 -4.74 -0.67
C GLU A 19 -3.38 -3.64 0.38
N ALA A 20 -2.14 -3.21 0.64
CA ALA A 20 -1.85 -2.11 1.53
C ALA A 20 -2.40 -0.77 0.99
N ALA A 21 -2.27 -0.55 -0.32
CA ALA A 21 -2.86 0.60 -1.01
C ALA A 21 -4.39 0.57 -0.92
N ALA A 22 -5.00 -0.59 -1.15
CA ALA A 22 -6.44 -0.79 -1.05
C ALA A 22 -6.98 -0.48 0.37
N GLN A 23 -6.29 -0.89 1.42
CA GLN A 23 -6.65 -0.53 2.80
C GLN A 23 -6.56 0.97 3.04
N VAL A 24 -5.46 1.61 2.64
CA VAL A 24 -5.28 3.05 2.80
C VAL A 24 -6.35 3.82 2.01
N LYS A 25 -6.72 3.35 0.82
CA LYS A 25 -7.79 3.91 0.01
C LYS A 25 -9.15 3.77 0.70
N ALA A 26 -9.50 2.58 1.20
CA ALA A 26 -10.76 2.36 1.92
C ALA A 26 -10.89 3.26 3.16
N LEU A 27 -9.79 3.46 3.90
CA LEU A 27 -9.74 4.38 5.04
C LEU A 27 -9.97 5.84 4.61
N ARG A 28 -9.42 6.25 3.46
CA ARG A 28 -9.67 7.58 2.90
C ARG A 28 -11.11 7.77 2.44
N GLU A 29 -11.70 6.75 1.82
CA GLU A 29 -13.11 6.75 1.43
C GLU A 29 -14.03 6.82 2.66
N ALA A 30 -13.60 6.25 3.79
CA ALA A 30 -14.26 6.42 5.09
C ALA A 30 -14.09 7.83 5.71
N GLY A 31 -13.40 8.75 5.04
CA GLY A 31 -13.21 10.13 5.47
C GLY A 31 -11.95 10.38 6.30
N LEU A 32 -11.06 9.39 6.45
CA LEU A 32 -9.79 9.61 7.16
C LEU A 32 -8.83 10.46 6.31
N SER A 33 -8.02 11.26 7.00
CA SER A 33 -6.93 11.99 6.38
C SER A 33 -5.90 11.01 5.78
N VAL A 34 -5.20 11.41 4.71
CA VAL A 34 -4.11 10.62 4.09
C VAL A 34 -3.07 10.19 5.16
N SER A 35 -2.81 11.08 6.13
CA SER A 35 -1.89 10.85 7.24
C SER A 35 -2.34 9.74 8.19
N ASP A 36 -3.63 9.70 8.53
CA ASP A 36 -4.21 8.68 9.42
C ASP A 36 -4.37 7.35 8.69
N ALA A 37 -4.87 7.39 7.46
CA ALA A 37 -5.00 6.20 6.61
C ALA A 37 -3.65 5.52 6.38
N ALA A 38 -2.59 6.28 6.05
CA ALA A 38 -1.24 5.73 5.89
C ALA A 38 -0.65 5.21 7.22
N LYS A 39 -0.98 5.82 8.36
CA LYS A 39 -0.52 5.38 9.67
C LYS A 39 -1.16 4.06 10.07
N GLN A 40 -2.44 3.88 9.76
CA GLN A 40 -3.18 2.66 10.05
C GLN A 40 -2.80 1.55 9.07
N GLY A 41 -2.75 1.83 7.77
CA GLY A 41 -2.24 0.89 6.77
C GLY A 41 -0.83 0.42 7.11
N ALA A 42 0.06 1.29 7.61
CA ALA A 42 1.41 0.89 8.01
C ALA A 42 1.45 -0.11 9.17
N LYS A 43 0.50 -0.01 10.10
CA LYS A 43 0.40 -0.94 11.23
C LYS A 43 -0.18 -2.29 10.82
N GLU A 44 -1.17 -2.27 9.92
CA GLU A 44 -1.89 -3.47 9.48
C GLU A 44 -1.09 -4.26 8.44
N THR A 45 -0.31 -3.57 7.61
CA THR A 45 0.42 -4.17 6.49
C THR A 45 1.91 -4.36 6.76
N GLY A 46 2.46 -3.65 7.76
CA GLY A 46 3.89 -3.63 8.06
C GLY A 46 4.71 -2.71 7.15
N TYR A 47 4.10 -2.07 6.16
CA TYR A 47 4.78 -1.06 5.33
C TYR A 47 5.05 0.23 6.09
N LYS A 48 5.99 1.02 5.58
CA LYS A 48 6.31 2.33 6.16
C LYS A 48 5.17 3.31 5.88
N LYS A 49 4.71 4.03 6.92
CA LYS A 49 3.73 5.13 6.78
C LYS A 49 4.12 6.09 5.66
N GLY A 50 5.40 6.47 5.56
CA GLY A 50 5.86 7.41 4.53
C GLY A 50 5.75 6.88 3.10
N GLU A 51 5.75 5.57 2.91
CA GLU A 51 5.57 4.91 1.62
C GLU A 51 4.09 4.92 1.24
N LEU A 52 3.24 4.44 2.15
CA LEU A 52 1.79 4.46 2.00
C LEU A 52 1.21 5.88 1.88
N TYR A 53 1.79 6.85 2.59
CA TYR A 53 1.38 8.25 2.52
C TYR A 53 1.65 8.82 1.12
N ARG A 54 2.83 8.58 0.56
CA ARG A 54 3.16 9.03 -0.81
C ARG A 54 2.29 8.34 -1.85
N LEU A 55 2.07 7.04 -1.69
CA LEU A 55 1.23 6.25 -2.58
C LEU A 55 -0.21 6.77 -2.57
N ALA A 56 -0.80 6.95 -1.39
CA ALA A 56 -2.14 7.52 -1.26
C ALA A 56 -2.23 9.00 -1.67
N LEU A 57 -1.18 9.80 -1.43
CA LEU A 57 -1.13 11.19 -1.88
C LEU A 57 -1.14 11.28 -3.41
N ASN A 58 -0.39 10.40 -4.08
CA ASN A 58 -0.35 10.32 -5.54
C ASN A 58 -1.65 9.77 -6.14
N GLU A 59 -2.28 8.76 -5.51
CA GLU A 59 -3.59 8.25 -5.97
C GLU A 59 -4.76 9.20 -5.68
N GLY A 60 -4.60 10.12 -4.73
CA GLY A 60 -5.58 11.17 -4.43
C GLY A 60 -5.44 12.44 -5.27
N GLY A 61 -4.36 12.57 -6.03
CA GLY A 61 -4.19 13.63 -7.01
C GLY A 61 -4.95 13.25 -8.26
N THR A 62 -6.20 13.67 -8.37
CA THR A 62 -6.98 13.58 -9.61
C THR A 62 -6.13 14.05 -10.80
N PRO A 63 -5.83 13.21 -11.81
CA PRO A 63 -5.46 13.75 -13.11
C PRO A 63 -6.71 14.48 -13.63
N SER A 64 -6.56 15.79 -13.79
CA SER A 64 -7.56 16.65 -14.42
C SER A 64 -7.77 16.29 -15.89
#